data_AF-A0A6A3W586-F1
#
_entry.id   AF-A0A6A3W586-F1
#
_cell.length_a   1.000
_cell.length_b   1.000
_cell.length_c   1.000
_cell.angle_alpha   90.00
_cell.angle_beta   90.00
_cell.angle_gamma   90.00
#
_symmetry.space_group_name_H-M   'P 1'
#
loop_
_entity.id
_entity.type
_entity.pdbx_description
1 polymer ?
#
loop_
_entity_poly.entity_id
_entity_poly.type
_entity_poly.pdbx_seq_one_letter_code
_entity_poly.pdbx_strand_id
1 'polypeptide(L)'
;MGNCLGVETTASTTGDSFVDVLFFPDPAMPCRNFHSDKGCTRKNCKSIHDQGSSLMTMLGYLKGANKTMDICVFTITCDDVRGGYDFRPKSRRPDAHARGVKVRVITDDGQAKGKGSDIQKFIDAGIPVRDDNARTYMHHKFCVIDKKILLNGSFNWSRQAVVGNAENLVIHKDGPIIGRFDEHFTHLWNKYER
;
A
#
# COMPACT_ATOMS: atom_id res chain seq x y z
N MET A 1 24.34 -2.54 -12.44
CA MET A 1 24.02 -3.76 -13.20
C MET A 1 22.74 -3.47 -13.96
N GLY A 2 22.82 -3.46 -15.29
CA GLY A 2 21.84 -2.85 -16.19
C GLY A 2 20.51 -3.58 -16.24
N ASN A 3 19.43 -2.79 -16.40
CA ASN A 3 18.17 -3.26 -16.98
C ASN A 3 18.43 -3.61 -18.45
N CYS A 4 18.93 -4.82 -18.69
CA CYS A 4 19.12 -5.35 -20.03
C CYS A 4 17.86 -6.11 -20.47
N LEU A 5 17.23 -5.52 -21.48
CA LEU A 5 16.41 -6.09 -22.56
C LEU A 5 15.96 -7.55 -22.41
N GLY A 6 14.64 -7.72 -22.46
CA GLY A 6 13.94 -9.00 -22.36
C GLY A 6 14.50 -10.07 -23.29
N VAL A 7 14.80 -11.21 -22.68
CA VAL A 7 14.85 -12.49 -23.39
C VAL A 7 13.41 -12.78 -23.82
N GLU A 8 13.20 -13.08 -25.10
CA GLU A 8 11.93 -13.57 -25.62
C GLU A 8 11.52 -14.83 -24.86
N THR A 9 10.72 -14.67 -23.81
CA THR A 9 10.04 -15.77 -23.15
C THR A 9 8.85 -16.14 -24.00
N THR A 10 8.90 -17.34 -24.59
CA THR A 10 7.76 -18.06 -25.15
C THR A 10 6.51 -17.78 -24.32
N ALA A 11 5.49 -17.19 -24.94
CA ALA A 11 4.24 -16.82 -24.31
C ALA A 11 3.57 -18.06 -23.70
N SER A 12 3.87 -18.30 -22.43
CA SER A 12 3.00 -19.05 -21.53
C SER A 12 1.75 -18.19 -21.39
N THR A 13 0.64 -18.65 -21.96
CA THR A 13 -0.71 -18.10 -21.79
C THR A 13 -1.18 -18.27 -20.34
N THR A 14 -0.52 -17.59 -19.42
CA THR A 14 -1.12 -17.18 -18.15
C THR A 14 -1.88 -15.91 -18.46
N GLY A 15 -3.21 -15.93 -18.32
CA GLY A 15 -4.08 -14.77 -18.57
C GLY A 15 -3.55 -13.50 -17.90
N ASP A 16 -3.96 -12.36 -18.45
CA ASP A 16 -3.51 -11.06 -17.96
C ASP A 16 -3.77 -10.93 -16.45
N SER A 17 -2.69 -10.75 -15.69
CA SER A 17 -2.74 -10.54 -14.23
C SER A 17 -3.33 -9.19 -13.85
N PHE A 18 -3.58 -8.31 -14.81
CA PHE A 18 -4.23 -7.03 -14.60
C PHE A 18 -5.64 -7.20 -14.03
N VAL A 19 -5.97 -6.40 -13.01
CA VAL A 19 -7.31 -6.32 -12.44
C VAL A 19 -7.94 -4.97 -12.72
N ASP A 20 -7.26 -3.89 -12.32
CA ASP A 20 -7.80 -2.53 -12.41
C ASP A 20 -6.69 -1.47 -12.26
N VAL A 21 -7.01 -0.21 -12.58
CA VAL A 21 -6.22 0.97 -12.23
C VAL A 21 -7.06 1.93 -11.42
N LEU A 22 -6.62 2.24 -10.21
CA LEU A 22 -7.20 3.28 -9.39
C LEU A 22 -6.57 4.63 -9.73
N PHE A 23 -7.39 5.64 -9.96
CA PHE A 23 -6.96 7.01 -10.21
C PHE A 23 -7.34 7.92 -9.04
N PHE A 24 -6.47 8.87 -8.76
CA PHE A 24 -6.62 9.92 -7.76
C PHE A 24 -6.60 11.29 -8.48
N PRO A 25 -7.19 12.36 -7.90
CA PRO A 25 -7.65 12.46 -6.52
C PRO A 25 -9.04 11.85 -6.29
N ASP A 26 -9.25 11.30 -5.10
CA ASP A 26 -10.59 11.10 -4.56
C ASP A 26 -11.23 12.47 -4.30
N PRO A 27 -12.57 12.60 -4.45
CA PRO A 27 -13.27 13.88 -4.29
C PRO A 27 -13.19 14.43 -2.85
N ALA A 28 -12.94 13.55 -1.86
CA ALA A 28 -12.69 13.90 -0.47
C ALA A 28 -12.02 12.72 0.25
N MET A 29 -11.51 12.95 1.46
CA MET A 29 -11.10 11.84 2.32
C MET A 29 -12.31 10.95 2.65
N PRO A 30 -12.13 9.61 2.66
CA PRO A 30 -13.24 8.71 2.82
C PRO A 30 -13.95 8.84 4.16
N CYS A 31 -15.26 8.59 4.12
CA CYS A 31 -16.09 8.57 5.30
C CYS A 31 -15.70 7.41 6.22
N ARG A 32 -15.64 7.63 7.54
CA ARG A 32 -15.41 6.54 8.51
C ARG A 32 -16.48 5.43 8.45
N ASN A 33 -17.67 5.78 7.97
CA ASN A 33 -18.80 4.87 7.79
C ASN A 33 -18.94 4.38 6.35
N PHE A 34 -17.88 4.50 5.53
CA PHE A 34 -17.94 4.16 4.10
C PHE A 34 -18.44 2.74 3.85
N HIS A 35 -17.93 1.76 4.61
CA HIS A 35 -18.40 0.36 4.60
C HIS A 35 -19.20 0.00 5.87
N SER A 36 -20.00 0.95 6.39
CA SER A 36 -20.88 0.64 7.52
C SER A 36 -22.17 0.02 6.99
N ASP A 37 -22.55 -1.15 7.53
CA ASP A 37 -23.84 -1.78 7.20
C ASP A 37 -25.04 -0.90 7.59
N LYS A 38 -24.84 0.01 8.55
CA LYS A 38 -25.84 1.01 8.97
C LYS A 38 -25.92 2.23 8.04
N GLY A 39 -25.07 2.29 7.00
CA GLY A 39 -24.93 3.44 6.12
C GLY A 39 -24.32 4.68 6.79
N CYS A 40 -24.27 5.79 6.04
CA CYS A 40 -23.90 7.11 6.54
C CYS A 40 -25.00 8.13 6.23
N THR A 41 -25.43 8.88 7.24
CA THR A 41 -26.47 9.92 7.11
C THR A 41 -25.91 11.32 6.94
N ARG A 42 -24.57 11.47 6.90
CA ARG A 42 -23.91 12.77 6.82
C ARG A 42 -24.00 13.34 5.40
N LYS A 43 -24.62 14.51 5.27
CA LYS A 43 -24.83 15.19 3.98
C LYS A 43 -23.53 15.47 3.21
N ASN A 44 -22.44 15.77 3.92
CA ASN A 44 -21.13 16.04 3.31
C ASN A 44 -20.36 14.79 2.86
N CYS A 45 -20.91 13.59 3.06
CA CYS A 45 -20.31 12.34 2.57
C CYS A 45 -20.95 11.85 1.26
N LYS A 46 -21.97 12.56 0.73
CA LYS A 46 -22.71 12.09 -0.44
C LYS A 46 -21.79 11.86 -1.65
N SER A 47 -20.90 12.80 -1.96
CA SER A 47 -19.99 12.69 -3.11
C SER A 47 -19.11 11.43 -3.06
N ILE A 48 -18.53 11.12 -1.89
CA ILE A 48 -17.68 9.93 -1.75
C ILE A 48 -18.50 8.63 -1.84
N HIS A 49 -19.72 8.60 -1.29
CA HIS A 49 -20.59 7.42 -1.35
C HIS A 49 -21.15 7.18 -2.76
N ASP A 50 -21.41 8.24 -3.53
CA ASP A 50 -21.98 8.13 -4.88
C ASP A 50 -20.89 7.84 -5.94
N GLN A 51 -19.72 8.48 -5.83
CA GLN A 51 -18.63 8.36 -6.83
C GLN A 51 -17.65 7.21 -6.53
N GLY A 52 -17.66 6.69 -5.30
CA GLY A 52 -16.67 5.74 -4.83
C GLY A 52 -15.38 6.41 -4.33
N SER A 53 -14.42 5.59 -3.93
CA SER A 53 -13.12 6.05 -3.43
C SER A 53 -12.04 5.03 -3.80
N SER A 54 -11.04 5.50 -4.54
CA SER A 54 -9.84 4.74 -4.87
C SER A 54 -9.10 4.34 -3.59
N LEU A 55 -9.03 5.23 -2.60
CA LEU A 55 -8.45 4.89 -1.30
C LEU A 55 -9.21 3.73 -0.63
N MET A 56 -10.54 3.74 -0.65
CA MET A 56 -11.32 2.65 -0.03
C MET A 56 -11.15 1.31 -0.75
N THR A 57 -11.06 1.32 -2.08
CA THR A 57 -10.75 0.10 -2.86
C THR A 57 -9.38 -0.44 -2.48
N MET A 58 -8.35 0.41 -2.44
CA MET A 58 -7.00 0.04 -1.99
C MET A 58 -7.01 -0.53 -0.56
N LEU A 59 -7.71 0.13 0.37
CA LEU A 59 -7.84 -0.35 1.75
C LEU A 59 -8.56 -1.70 1.84
N GLY A 60 -9.47 -1.99 0.92
CA GLY A 60 -10.11 -3.31 0.78
C GLY A 60 -9.08 -4.41 0.54
N TYR A 61 -8.12 -4.18 -0.35
CA TYR A 61 -7.02 -5.12 -0.61
C TYR A 61 -6.12 -5.33 0.61
N LEU A 62 -5.71 -4.25 1.28
CA LEU A 62 -4.89 -4.35 2.49
C LEU A 62 -5.61 -5.16 3.59
N LYS A 63 -6.90 -4.87 3.80
CA LYS A 63 -7.73 -5.60 4.77
C LYS A 63 -7.95 -7.05 4.39
N GLY A 64 -7.94 -7.38 3.11
CA GLY A 64 -8.09 -8.74 2.60
C GLY A 64 -6.86 -9.65 2.77
N ALA A 65 -5.72 -9.11 3.24
CA ALA A 65 -4.50 -9.89 3.46
C ALA A 65 -4.69 -10.99 4.51
N ASN A 66 -4.14 -12.19 4.22
CA ASN A 66 -4.31 -13.39 5.04
C ASN A 66 -3.00 -13.92 5.64
N LYS A 67 -1.87 -13.80 4.94
CA LYS A 67 -0.59 -14.41 5.30
C LYS A 67 0.55 -13.40 5.38
N THR A 68 0.75 -12.61 4.33
CA THR A 68 1.90 -11.70 4.22
C THR A 68 1.51 -10.37 3.59
N MET A 69 2.17 -9.30 4.00
CA MET A 69 2.05 -7.98 3.40
C MET A 69 3.41 -7.28 3.43
N ASP A 70 4.00 -7.10 2.26
CA ASP A 70 5.31 -6.48 2.08
C ASP A 70 5.12 -5.11 1.43
N ILE A 71 5.34 -4.05 2.21
CA ILE A 71 5.07 -2.67 1.84
C ILE A 71 6.40 -1.96 1.53
N CYS A 72 6.55 -1.44 0.32
CA CYS A 72 7.74 -0.70 -0.10
C CYS A 72 7.32 0.64 -0.69
N VAL A 73 7.30 1.67 0.15
CA VAL A 73 6.74 2.98 -0.20
C VAL A 73 7.61 4.12 0.29
N PHE A 74 7.80 5.11 -0.58
CA PHE A 74 8.63 6.28 -0.32
C PHE A 74 8.18 7.06 0.93
N THR A 75 6.88 7.26 1.13
CA THR A 75 6.36 8.00 2.29
C THR A 75 5.03 7.42 2.77
N ILE A 76 4.86 7.35 4.10
CA ILE A 76 3.62 6.93 4.78
C ILE A 76 3.27 7.99 5.84
N THR A 77 2.22 8.75 5.57
CA THR A 77 1.72 9.83 6.45
C THR A 77 0.20 9.87 6.53
N CYS A 78 -0.49 8.93 5.88
CA CYS A 78 -1.93 8.84 5.88
C CYS A 78 -2.42 7.87 6.96
N ASP A 79 -2.96 8.42 8.05
CA ASP A 79 -3.56 7.66 9.14
C ASP A 79 -4.62 6.65 8.68
N ASP A 80 -5.38 6.94 7.61
CA ASP A 80 -6.39 6.03 7.06
C ASP A 80 -5.76 4.82 6.35
N VAL A 81 -4.63 5.03 5.66
CA VAL A 81 -3.81 3.93 5.13
C VAL A 81 -3.20 3.14 6.29
N ARG A 82 -2.72 3.84 7.33
CA ARG A 82 -2.21 3.22 8.56
C ARG A 82 -3.24 2.30 9.22
N GLY A 83 -4.48 2.75 9.37
CA GLY A 83 -5.56 1.98 9.97
C GLY A 83 -6.05 0.77 9.14
N GLY A 84 -5.46 0.51 7.97
CA GLY A 84 -5.63 -0.73 7.22
C GLY A 84 -4.65 -1.85 7.62
N TYR A 85 -3.68 -1.59 8.51
CA TYR A 85 -2.73 -2.58 9.08
C TYR A 85 -2.22 -2.30 10.53
N ASP A 86 -2.45 -1.12 11.14
CA ASP A 86 -2.08 -0.72 12.52
C ASP A 86 -3.13 -0.97 13.63
N PHE A 87 -2.62 -1.53 14.72
CA PHE A 87 -3.32 -1.90 15.95
C PHE A 87 -3.26 -0.79 17.01
N ARG A 88 -4.24 0.13 17.00
CA ARG A 88 -4.55 0.96 18.18
C ARG A 88 -6.03 0.86 18.61
N PRO A 89 -6.34 1.04 19.91
CA PRO A 89 -7.61 0.65 20.55
C PRO A 89 -8.86 1.46 20.14
N LYS A 90 -8.74 2.39 19.17
CA LYS A 90 -9.88 3.17 18.68
C LYS A 90 -10.51 2.62 17.40
N SER A 91 -9.98 1.51 16.86
CA SER A 91 -10.51 0.82 15.68
C SER A 91 -11.19 -0.49 16.10
N ARG A 92 -12.52 -0.54 16.02
CA ARG A 92 -13.38 -1.70 16.35
C ARG A 92 -13.26 -2.91 15.38
N ARG A 93 -12.18 -3.04 14.61
CA ARG A 93 -12.01 -4.12 13.61
C ARG A 93 -10.59 -4.71 13.68
N PRO A 94 -10.42 -6.04 13.79
CA PRO A 94 -9.11 -6.68 13.87
C PRO A 94 -8.34 -6.51 12.56
N ASP A 95 -7.20 -5.85 12.66
CA ASP A 95 -6.36 -5.45 11.54
C ASP A 95 -5.44 -6.55 11.02
N ALA A 96 -4.79 -6.38 9.85
CA ALA A 96 -3.96 -7.41 9.22
C ALA A 96 -2.92 -7.98 10.18
N HIS A 97 -2.12 -7.13 10.81
CA HIS A 97 -1.12 -7.59 11.79
C HIS A 97 -1.77 -8.32 12.98
N ALA A 98 -2.89 -7.80 13.49
CA ALA A 98 -3.63 -8.43 14.59
C ALA A 98 -4.26 -9.77 14.23
N ARG A 99 -4.54 -10.01 12.94
CA ARG A 99 -4.97 -11.31 12.42
C ARG A 99 -3.81 -12.29 12.21
N GLY A 100 -2.58 -11.90 12.56
CA GLY A 100 -1.38 -12.72 12.39
C GLY A 100 -0.75 -12.63 11.00
N VAL A 101 -1.16 -11.66 10.17
CA VAL A 101 -0.51 -11.39 8.89
C VAL A 101 0.91 -10.88 9.16
N LYS A 102 1.89 -11.45 8.48
CA LYS A 102 3.29 -11.00 8.55
C LYS A 102 3.45 -9.74 7.72
N VAL A 103 3.53 -8.60 8.39
CA VAL A 103 3.70 -7.29 7.76
C VAL A 103 5.17 -6.87 7.83
N ARG A 104 5.73 -6.36 6.73
CA ARG A 104 7.08 -5.79 6.65
C ARG A 104 7.04 -4.48 5.87
N VAL A 105 7.83 -3.49 6.29
CA VAL A 105 7.84 -2.16 5.66
C VAL A 105 9.26 -1.75 5.27
N ILE A 106 9.44 -1.33 4.02
CA ILE A 106 10.61 -0.60 3.54
C ILE A 106 10.17 0.83 3.20
N THR A 107 10.94 1.81 3.66
CA THR A 107 10.68 3.23 3.41
C THR A 107 11.96 4.00 3.12
N ASP A 108 11.83 5.30 2.84
CA ASP A 108 12.95 6.23 2.68
C ASP A 108 13.34 6.84 4.03
N ASP A 109 14.63 6.90 4.34
CA ASP A 109 15.11 7.31 5.67
C ASP A 109 14.79 8.79 5.99
N GLY A 110 14.84 9.66 4.98
CA GLY A 110 14.51 11.07 5.09
C GLY A 110 13.01 11.27 5.33
N GLN A 111 12.18 10.54 4.58
CA GLN A 111 10.72 10.56 4.77
C GLN A 111 10.30 9.94 6.10
N ALA A 112 10.98 8.88 6.55
CA ALA A 112 10.70 8.21 7.82
C ALA A 112 10.83 9.16 9.02
N LYS A 113 11.82 10.07 8.97
CA LYS A 113 12.09 11.09 9.99
C LYS A 113 11.22 12.35 9.83
N GLY A 114 10.44 12.43 8.76
CA GLY A 114 9.57 13.55 8.46
C GLY A 114 8.43 13.73 9.46
N LYS A 115 7.99 14.98 9.65
CA LYS A 115 6.86 15.29 10.54
C LYS A 115 5.59 14.63 10.04
N GLY A 116 4.91 13.89 10.92
CA GLY A 116 3.67 13.19 10.59
C GLY A 116 3.87 11.81 9.94
N SER A 117 5.12 11.38 9.77
CA SER A 117 5.45 10.00 9.39
C SER A 117 4.80 9.00 10.35
N ASP A 118 4.21 7.96 9.78
CA ASP A 118 3.63 6.86 10.54
C ASP A 118 4.66 5.80 10.92
N ILE A 119 5.90 5.87 10.43
CA ILE A 119 6.94 4.84 10.59
C ILE A 119 7.21 4.49 12.05
N GLN A 120 7.32 5.48 12.94
CA GLN A 120 7.50 5.21 14.36
C GLN A 120 6.32 4.42 14.96
N LYS A 121 5.09 4.66 14.47
CA LYS A 121 3.90 3.94 14.96
C LYS A 121 3.91 2.47 14.52
N PHE A 122 4.41 2.16 13.33
CA PHE A 122 4.64 0.77 12.91
C PHE A 122 5.64 0.06 13.82
N ILE A 123 6.77 0.73 14.09
CA ILE A 123 7.80 0.23 14.98
C ILE A 123 7.22 -0.06 16.37
N ASP A 124 6.47 0.89 16.93
CA ASP A 124 5.82 0.76 18.24
C ASP A 124 4.80 -0.39 18.26
N ALA A 125 4.17 -0.69 17.12
CA ALA A 125 3.25 -1.81 16.94
C ALA A 125 3.96 -3.16 16.71
N GLY A 126 5.30 -3.19 16.72
CA GLY A 126 6.08 -4.42 16.53
C GLY A 126 6.25 -4.83 15.06
N ILE A 127 5.88 -3.97 14.11
CA ILE A 127 6.04 -4.24 12.69
C ILE A 127 7.50 -3.96 12.29
N PRO A 128 8.22 -4.94 11.70
CA PRO A 128 9.57 -4.71 11.21
C PRO A 128 9.61 -3.65 10.10
N VAL A 129 10.45 -2.63 10.29
CA VAL A 129 10.72 -1.58 9.30
C VAL A 129 12.21 -1.53 8.97
N ARG A 130 12.53 -1.31 7.70
CA ARG A 130 13.87 -0.99 7.20
C ARG A 130 13.81 0.28 6.36
N ASP A 131 14.89 1.03 6.33
CA ASP A 131 15.05 2.19 5.45
C ASP A 131 16.34 2.11 4.64
N ASP A 132 16.46 2.92 3.60
CA ASP A 132 17.57 2.86 2.66
C ASP A 132 18.88 3.43 3.19
N ASN A 133 18.84 4.28 4.22
CA ASN A 133 19.97 4.99 4.82
C ASN A 133 21.03 5.42 3.78
N ALA A 134 20.56 5.95 2.65
CA ALA A 134 21.35 6.20 1.46
C ALA A 134 21.16 7.63 0.96
N ARG A 135 22.11 8.10 0.14
CA ARG A 135 21.98 9.41 -0.53
C ARG A 135 20.96 9.40 -1.66
N THR A 136 20.57 8.23 -2.13
CA THR A 136 19.60 8.03 -3.20
C THR A 136 18.28 7.58 -2.59
N TYR A 137 17.17 8.16 -3.03
CA TYR A 137 15.86 7.88 -2.45
C TYR A 137 15.34 6.47 -2.76
N MET A 138 14.77 5.81 -1.75
CA MET A 138 13.88 4.66 -1.89
C MET A 138 12.53 5.13 -2.44
N HIS A 139 12.47 5.44 -3.73
CA HIS A 139 11.31 6.10 -4.33
C HIS A 139 10.22 5.14 -4.83
N HIS A 140 10.28 3.84 -4.50
CA HIS A 140 9.24 2.89 -4.87
C HIS A 140 7.91 3.22 -4.18
N LYS A 141 6.80 2.84 -4.81
CA LYS A 141 5.47 2.79 -4.18
C LYS A 141 4.77 1.51 -4.63
N PHE A 142 5.01 0.42 -3.92
CA PHE A 142 4.31 -0.83 -4.15
C PHE A 142 4.04 -1.59 -2.84
N CYS A 143 3.09 -2.52 -2.92
CA CYS A 143 2.76 -3.45 -1.86
C CYS A 143 2.48 -4.82 -2.47
N VAL A 144 3.10 -5.87 -1.93
CA VAL A 144 2.83 -7.26 -2.29
C VAL A 144 2.05 -7.92 -1.17
N ILE A 145 0.85 -8.41 -1.47
CA ILE A 145 -0.04 -9.09 -0.51
C ILE A 145 -0.13 -10.56 -0.87
N ASP A 146 0.09 -11.42 0.12
CA ASP A 146 -0.04 -12.89 0.04
C ASP A 146 0.72 -13.53 -1.14
N LYS A 147 1.73 -12.84 -1.67
CA LYS A 147 2.46 -13.18 -2.91
C LYS A 147 1.55 -13.37 -4.15
N LYS A 148 0.36 -12.80 -4.12
CA LYS A 148 -0.68 -12.98 -5.15
C LYS A 148 -1.26 -11.68 -5.65
N ILE A 149 -1.12 -10.59 -4.90
CA ILE A 149 -1.65 -9.29 -5.29
C ILE A 149 -0.51 -8.30 -5.23
N LEU A 150 -0.39 -7.50 -6.29
CA LEU A 150 0.53 -6.38 -6.37
C LEU A 150 -0.30 -5.11 -6.50
N LEU A 151 -0.03 -4.16 -5.61
CA LEU A 151 -0.46 -2.78 -5.74
C LEU A 151 0.78 -1.96 -6.11
N ASN A 152 0.83 -1.30 -7.25
CA ASN A 152 2.00 -0.52 -7.66
C ASN A 152 1.61 0.72 -8.47
N GLY A 153 2.32 1.84 -8.29
CA GLY A 153 2.03 3.04 -9.07
C GLY A 153 2.83 4.26 -8.62
N SER A 154 2.32 5.44 -8.93
CA SER A 154 2.89 6.72 -8.46
C SER A 154 2.46 7.06 -7.02
N PHE A 155 1.34 6.46 -6.56
CA PHE A 155 0.64 6.82 -5.34
C PHE A 155 1.49 6.66 -4.07
N ASN A 156 1.89 7.80 -3.49
CA ASN A 156 2.45 7.88 -2.15
C ASN A 156 1.35 7.66 -1.09
N TRP A 157 1.66 7.06 0.05
CA TRP A 157 0.66 6.77 1.10
C TRP A 157 0.46 7.99 2.02
N SER A 158 0.07 9.11 1.42
CA SER A 158 -0.11 10.40 2.08
C SER A 158 -1.50 10.98 1.84
N ARG A 159 -1.98 11.81 2.75
CA ARG A 159 -3.27 12.50 2.57
C ARG A 159 -3.29 13.38 1.30
N GLN A 160 -2.16 14.01 0.99
CA GLN A 160 -2.04 14.86 -0.19
C GLN A 160 -2.18 14.06 -1.49
N ALA A 161 -1.60 12.85 -1.55
CA ALA A 161 -1.75 11.97 -2.70
C ALA A 161 -3.20 11.53 -2.92
N VAL A 162 -3.98 11.36 -1.83
CA VAL A 162 -5.38 10.91 -1.92
C VAL A 162 -6.27 11.97 -2.54
N VAL A 163 -6.20 13.24 -2.12
CA VAL A 163 -7.21 14.26 -2.49
C VAL A 163 -6.65 15.42 -3.30
N GLY A 164 -5.33 15.52 -3.45
CA GLY A 164 -4.68 16.72 -3.98
C GLY A 164 -3.75 16.51 -5.17
N ASN A 165 -3.44 15.26 -5.52
CA ASN A 165 -2.53 14.94 -6.63
C ASN A 165 -3.24 14.04 -7.66
N ALA A 166 -2.83 14.18 -8.91
CA ALA A 166 -3.13 13.18 -9.94
C ALA A 166 -2.15 12.01 -9.77
N GLU A 167 -2.64 10.88 -9.28
CA GLU A 167 -1.85 9.68 -9.01
C GLU A 167 -2.56 8.46 -9.58
N ASN A 168 -1.81 7.38 -9.77
CA ASN A 168 -2.38 6.08 -10.12
C ASN A 168 -1.87 4.97 -9.20
N LEU A 169 -2.69 3.92 -9.07
CA LEU A 169 -2.33 2.65 -8.45
C LEU A 169 -2.87 1.51 -9.31
N VAL A 170 -1.98 0.77 -9.94
CA VAL A 170 -2.31 -0.42 -10.73
C VAL A 170 -2.42 -1.62 -9.80
N ILE A 171 -3.42 -2.46 -10.07
CA ILE A 171 -3.68 -3.68 -9.31
C ILE A 171 -3.45 -4.87 -10.24
N HIS A 172 -2.54 -5.73 -9.83
CA HIS A 172 -2.38 -7.06 -10.42
C HIS A 172 -2.77 -8.14 -9.42
N LYS A 173 -3.35 -9.23 -9.92
CA LYS A 173 -3.67 -10.43 -9.17
C LYS A 173 -3.28 -11.66 -9.99
N ASP A 174 -2.56 -12.58 -9.35
CA ASP A 174 -2.09 -13.85 -9.90
C ASP A 174 -1.29 -13.65 -11.22
N GLY A 175 0.04 -13.70 -11.16
CA GLY A 175 0.86 -13.54 -12.36
C GLY A 175 2.36 -13.31 -12.13
N PRO A 176 3.18 -13.40 -13.18
CA PRO A 176 4.64 -13.38 -13.07
C PRO A 176 5.20 -12.04 -12.57
N ILE A 177 4.50 -10.92 -12.82
CA ILE A 177 4.93 -9.60 -12.35
C ILE A 177 5.03 -9.53 -10.82
N ILE A 178 4.11 -10.19 -10.10
CA ILE A 178 4.11 -10.22 -8.63
C ILE A 178 5.37 -10.88 -8.10
N GLY A 179 5.82 -11.97 -8.75
CA GLY A 179 7.08 -12.64 -8.40
C GLY A 179 8.29 -11.71 -8.52
N ARG A 180 8.35 -10.89 -9.57
CA ARG A 180 9.44 -9.92 -9.76
C ARG A 180 9.48 -8.85 -8.67
N PHE A 181 8.31 -8.35 -8.24
CA PHE A 181 8.22 -7.40 -7.15
C PHE A 181 8.52 -8.02 -5.78
N ASP A 182 8.10 -9.27 -5.53
CA ASP A 182 8.43 -10.04 -4.31
C ASP A 182 9.95 -10.31 -4.20
N GLU A 183 10.57 -10.70 -5.31
CA GLU A 183 12.02 -10.88 -5.43
C GLU A 183 12.77 -9.57 -5.14
N HIS A 184 12.34 -8.47 -5.77
CA HIS A 184 12.96 -7.16 -5.57
C HIS A 184 12.75 -6.65 -4.15
N PHE A 185 11.56 -6.82 -3.56
CA PHE A 185 11.33 -6.53 -2.15
C PHE A 185 12.29 -7.30 -1.27
N THR A 186 12.44 -8.60 -1.50
CA THR A 186 13.34 -9.46 -0.71
C THR A 186 14.80 -9.02 -0.86
N HIS A 187 15.22 -8.63 -2.07
CA HIS A 187 16.55 -8.06 -2.30
C HIS A 187 16.76 -6.77 -1.49
N LEU A 188 15.85 -5.81 -1.58
CA LEU A 188 15.92 -4.57 -0.81
C LEU A 188 15.87 -4.83 0.68
N TRP A 189 15.01 -5.75 1.12
CA TRP A 189 14.89 -6.15 2.51
C TRP A 189 16.25 -6.61 3.02
N ASN A 190 16.92 -7.54 2.33
CA ASN A 190 18.23 -8.04 2.75
C ASN A 190 19.36 -7.02 2.64
N LYS A 191 19.26 -6.07 1.69
CA LYS A 191 20.26 -5.01 1.49
C LYS A 191 20.18 -3.95 2.59
N TYR A 192 18.98 -3.57 2.97
CA TYR A 192 18.75 -2.52 3.95
C TYR A 192 18.86 -3.09 5.36
N GLU A 193 19.41 -2.27 6.24
CA GLU A 193 19.52 -2.58 7.66
C GLU A 193 18.58 -1.65 8.43
N ARG A 194 18.68 -1.66 9.76
CA ARG A 194 17.99 -0.70 10.60
C ARG A 194 19.02 0.00 11.48
#